data_AF-A0A1F9LNF1-F1
#
_entry.id   AF-A0A1F9LNF1-F1
#
_cell.length_a   1.000
_cell.length_b   1.000
_cell.length_c   1.000
_cell.angle_alpha   90.00
_cell.angle_beta   90.00
_cell.angle_gamma   90.00
#
_symmetry.space_group_name_H-M   'P 1'
#
loop_
_entity.id
_entity.type
_entity.pdbx_description
1 polymer ?
#
loop_
_entity_poly.entity_id
_entity_poly.type
_entity_poly.pdbx_seq_one_letter_code
_entity_poly.pdbx_strand_id
1 'polypeptide(L)'
;MSSKAQKAITIKGIDKTGQRISSKDFEEKVQAAAAVSSNLILHTYGQHNVGGRLKKDKAPYSLRLQGPVGQRLGCMGQPGTTIVCEGPASDDVGYLNIGADIVVLGDATNGVCNAMAQGRVMIGGSIGARGLTMTKWNPDYQRPELWVLGSVGDTFAEFNCGGIGVICGVEPKKPDNVTGYRPCVGMVGGWIFYRGKTDGSFSTTNVKDSEPNDAQWQWLMERMPAYLEAIGRKELLKTLSVRAEWKILMAVTPQERALMFSGPMPMSEFRTRVWDKVFGGDPLRDLAPGLDRSPIGLIETGDLRRRRPYWANHESAAPCTFYCPVHIPTIDRLRLIRAGKFDEAYELVLRNTPFPGSVCGAICPNLCMEGCSRQFVDNSIDVAMLGRAIKDAPHPKTIPAIGKKVAIIGGGPAGMNAAWILAQDGIEAHIFEKDTRLGGKLAQVIPWDRLPKAIWDAEVARFLSMPNIKVHFDVAMTKEKFAKLKKEYDYVIVAVGTHEPRRLPFPGKERVIAALDFLKSAKSDKPAAVGKQVVIIGAGNVGCDVACEAY
;
A
#
# COMPACT_ATOMS: atom_id res chain seq x y z
N MET A 1 2.82 -22.76 44.12
CA MET A 1 2.97 -21.45 44.81
C MET A 1 1.59 -20.97 45.23
N SER A 2 1.38 -20.80 46.54
CA SER A 2 0.08 -20.52 47.17
C SER A 2 -0.52 -19.19 46.68
N SER A 3 -1.67 -19.25 46.01
CA SER A 3 -2.42 -18.07 45.55
C SER A 3 -3.13 -17.42 46.73
N LYS A 4 -2.56 -16.34 47.29
CA LYS A 4 -3.36 -15.40 48.07
C LYS A 4 -4.48 -14.88 47.17
N ALA A 5 -5.72 -15.30 47.41
CA ALA A 5 -6.89 -14.81 46.70
C ALA A 5 -6.93 -13.28 46.83
N GLN A 6 -6.68 -12.57 45.73
CA GLN A 6 -6.80 -11.12 45.73
C GLN A 6 -8.25 -10.75 46.06
N LYS A 7 -8.41 -9.83 47.01
CA LYS A 7 -9.73 -9.36 47.45
C LYS A 7 -10.50 -8.81 46.25
N ALA A 8 -11.72 -9.28 46.04
CA ALA A 8 -12.57 -8.80 44.96
C ALA A 8 -12.88 -7.32 45.17
N ILE A 9 -12.68 -6.49 44.14
CA ILE A 9 -13.06 -5.07 44.19
C ILE A 9 -14.42 -4.93 43.51
N THR A 10 -15.37 -4.30 44.19
CA THR A 10 -16.71 -4.02 43.65
C THR A 10 -16.77 -2.59 43.10
N ILE A 11 -17.22 -2.45 41.86
CA ILE A 11 -17.41 -1.16 41.18
C ILE A 11 -18.88 -1.02 40.83
N LYS A 12 -19.49 0.09 41.23
CA LYS A 12 -20.89 0.41 40.95
C LYS A 12 -21.00 1.38 39.78
N GLY A 13 -21.86 1.05 38.82
CA GLY A 13 -22.25 1.92 37.69
C GLY A 13 -23.26 3.02 38.06
N ILE A 14 -23.36 3.36 39.34
CA ILE A 14 -24.20 4.43 39.89
C ILE A 14 -23.35 5.29 40.82
N ASP A 15 -23.72 6.56 40.95
CA ASP A 15 -23.11 7.47 41.90
C ASP A 15 -23.74 7.37 43.30
N LYS A 16 -23.35 8.27 44.20
CA LYS A 16 -23.86 8.32 45.58
C LYS A 16 -25.34 8.72 45.67
N THR A 17 -25.89 9.36 44.64
CA THR A 17 -27.29 9.75 44.55
C THR A 17 -28.18 8.66 43.95
N GLY A 18 -27.57 7.56 43.48
CA GLY A 18 -28.26 6.46 42.80
C GLY A 18 -28.42 6.67 41.30
N GLN A 19 -27.85 7.74 40.72
CA GLN A 19 -27.93 8.02 39.29
C GLN A 19 -26.88 7.21 38.53
N ARG A 20 -27.25 6.68 37.35
CA ARG A 20 -26.35 5.94 36.45
C ARG A 20 -25.21 6.84 35.98
N ILE A 21 -23.96 6.45 36.25
CA ILE A 21 -22.79 7.15 35.73
C ILE A 21 -22.54 6.82 34.25
N SER A 22 -21.80 7.68 33.54
CA SER A 22 -21.49 7.46 32.13
C SER A 22 -20.66 6.19 31.91
N SER A 23 -20.73 5.60 30.72
CA SER A 23 -19.91 4.42 30.38
C SER A 23 -18.40 4.74 30.47
N LYS A 24 -18.01 5.98 30.18
CA LYS A 24 -16.62 6.44 30.29
C LYS A 24 -16.16 6.46 31.75
N ASP A 25 -16.93 7.10 32.63
CA ASP A 25 -16.58 7.20 34.05
C ASP A 25 -16.58 5.83 34.73
N PHE A 26 -17.47 4.93 34.30
CA PHE A 26 -17.46 3.55 34.75
C PHE A 26 -16.20 2.80 34.30
N GLU A 27 -15.82 2.92 33.04
CA GLU A 27 -14.58 2.30 32.51
C GLU A 27 -13.34 2.84 33.22
N GLU A 28 -13.24 4.16 33.47
CA GLU A 28 -12.12 4.74 34.22
C GLU A 28 -12.00 4.13 35.63
N LYS A 29 -13.14 3.93 36.32
CA LYS A 29 -13.17 3.23 37.62
C LYS A 29 -12.75 1.77 37.52
N VAL A 30 -13.17 1.07 36.46
CA VAL A 30 -12.81 -0.34 36.22
C VAL A 30 -11.31 -0.47 35.96
N GLN A 31 -10.73 0.40 35.13
CA GLN A 31 -9.30 0.42 34.83
C GLN A 31 -8.47 0.73 36.08
N ALA A 32 -8.89 1.70 36.90
CA ALA A 32 -8.24 1.99 38.17
C ALA A 32 -8.30 0.81 39.15
N ALA A 33 -9.43 0.09 39.22
CA ALA A 33 -9.55 -1.10 40.04
C ALA A 33 -8.71 -2.27 39.51
N ALA A 34 -8.65 -2.46 38.19
CA ALA A 34 -7.87 -3.49 37.51
C ALA A 34 -6.35 -3.34 37.71
N ALA A 35 -5.86 -2.12 37.99
CA ALA A 35 -4.46 -1.88 38.35
C ALA A 35 -4.09 -2.46 39.72
N VAL A 36 -5.08 -2.68 40.60
CA VAL A 36 -4.88 -3.09 42.00
C VAL A 36 -5.33 -4.54 42.24
N SER A 37 -6.40 -4.99 41.58
CA SER A 37 -6.94 -6.35 41.72
C SER A 37 -7.27 -6.97 40.38
N SER A 38 -6.96 -8.25 40.24
CA SER A 38 -7.36 -9.08 39.09
C SER A 38 -8.78 -9.63 39.20
N ASN A 39 -9.44 -9.50 40.36
CA ASN A 39 -10.79 -10.02 40.60
C ASN A 39 -11.78 -8.85 40.84
N LEU A 40 -12.71 -8.63 39.91
CA LEU A 40 -13.60 -7.48 39.91
C LEU A 40 -15.07 -7.90 39.86
N ILE A 41 -15.92 -7.25 40.67
CA ILE A 41 -17.37 -7.38 40.61
C ILE A 41 -17.94 -6.06 40.12
N LEU A 42 -18.63 -6.09 38.98
CA LEU A 42 -19.09 -4.90 38.26
C LEU A 42 -20.62 -4.84 38.31
N HIS A 43 -21.17 -3.90 39.07
CA HIS A 43 -22.61 -3.67 39.09
C HIS A 43 -22.98 -2.73 37.94
N THR A 44 -23.56 -3.28 36.88
CA THR A 44 -23.90 -2.57 35.65
C THR A 44 -25.37 -2.19 35.60
N TYR A 45 -25.64 -1.04 34.99
CA TYR A 45 -26.95 -0.41 34.81
C TYR A 45 -27.08 0.08 33.35
N GLY A 46 -26.71 -0.78 32.40
CA GLY A 46 -26.70 -0.48 30.97
C GLY A 46 -25.45 0.26 30.48
N GLN A 47 -24.31 0.17 31.16
CA GLN A 47 -23.04 0.69 30.64
C GLN A 47 -22.57 -0.12 29.42
N HIS A 48 -21.98 0.59 28.45
CA HIS A 48 -21.48 0.00 27.20
C HIS A 48 -19.97 -0.27 27.31
N ASN A 49 -19.45 -1.16 26.46
CA ASN A 49 -18.01 -1.48 26.34
C ASN A 49 -17.35 -2.04 27.61
N VAL A 50 -18.11 -2.75 28.45
CA VAL A 50 -17.63 -3.17 29.77
C VAL A 50 -16.64 -4.33 29.68
N GLY A 51 -15.47 -4.17 30.30
CA GLY A 51 -14.59 -5.27 30.72
C GLY A 51 -13.59 -5.82 29.69
N GLY A 52 -13.62 -5.38 28.44
CA GLY A 52 -12.77 -5.98 27.40
C GLY A 52 -11.34 -5.42 27.28
N ARG A 53 -11.10 -4.15 27.60
CA ARG A 53 -9.81 -3.46 27.34
C ARG A 53 -8.82 -3.49 28.51
N LEU A 54 -8.76 -4.59 29.25
CA LEU A 54 -7.82 -4.74 30.36
C LEU A 54 -6.50 -5.33 29.87
N LYS A 55 -5.41 -4.55 29.96
CA LYS A 55 -4.07 -5.02 29.58
C LYS A 55 -3.51 -5.95 30.65
N LYS A 56 -2.98 -7.09 30.23
CA LYS A 56 -2.35 -8.08 31.11
C LYS A 56 -1.03 -7.52 31.66
N ASP A 57 -1.03 -7.10 32.92
CA ASP A 57 0.19 -6.61 33.58
C ASP A 57 0.76 -7.62 34.60
N LYS A 58 -0.09 -8.41 35.30
CA LYS A 58 0.37 -9.24 36.45
C LYS A 58 -0.28 -10.63 36.59
N ALA A 59 -1.58 -10.78 36.32
CA ALA A 59 -2.34 -12.04 36.48
C ALA A 59 -3.57 -12.08 35.54
N PRO A 60 -4.18 -13.26 35.29
CA PRO A 60 -5.46 -13.35 34.58
C PRO A 60 -6.56 -12.57 35.30
N TYR A 61 -7.34 -11.79 34.57
CA TYR A 61 -8.46 -11.03 35.11
C TYR A 61 -9.73 -11.89 35.18
N SER A 62 -10.48 -11.77 36.27
CA SER A 62 -11.79 -12.38 36.46
C SER A 62 -12.80 -11.28 36.79
N LEU A 63 -13.77 -11.08 35.90
CA LEU A 63 -14.81 -10.05 36.01
C LEU A 63 -16.16 -10.74 36.16
N ARG A 64 -16.92 -10.37 37.19
CA ARG A 64 -18.30 -10.82 37.39
C ARG A 64 -19.24 -9.63 37.29
N LEU A 65 -20.12 -9.64 36.30
CA LEU A 65 -21.03 -8.53 36.00
C LEU A 65 -22.42 -8.86 36.51
N GLN A 66 -22.97 -7.94 37.32
CA GLN A 66 -24.26 -8.06 37.98
C GLN A 66 -25.16 -6.90 37.56
N GLY A 67 -26.36 -7.21 37.08
CA GLY A 67 -27.30 -6.22 36.53
C GLY A 67 -27.21 -6.08 35.01
N PRO A 68 -28.06 -5.23 34.39
CA PRO A 68 -28.14 -5.11 32.94
C PRO A 68 -26.86 -4.50 32.36
N VAL A 69 -26.35 -5.09 31.28
CA VAL A 69 -25.21 -4.60 30.50
C VAL A 69 -25.70 -4.02 29.18
N GLY A 70 -25.12 -2.88 28.80
CA GLY A 70 -25.39 -2.29 27.49
C GLY A 70 -24.54 -2.93 26.40
N GLN A 71 -24.50 -2.29 25.23
CA GLN A 71 -23.83 -2.84 24.05
C GLN A 71 -22.33 -3.07 24.28
N ARG A 72 -21.76 -4.03 23.53
CA ARG A 72 -20.32 -4.28 23.43
C ARG A 72 -19.67 -4.81 24.71
N LEU A 73 -20.37 -5.68 25.43
CA LEU A 73 -19.78 -6.45 26.53
C LEU A 73 -18.50 -7.17 26.06
N GLY A 74 -17.39 -6.97 26.77
CA GLY A 74 -16.11 -7.62 26.47
C GLY A 74 -15.45 -7.18 25.17
N CYS A 75 -15.78 -6.00 24.64
CA CYS A 75 -15.20 -5.53 23.39
C CYS A 75 -13.68 -5.33 23.47
N MET A 76 -12.94 -5.73 22.43
CA MET A 76 -11.47 -5.73 22.40
C MET A 76 -10.84 -6.56 23.53
N GLY A 77 -11.55 -7.62 23.95
CA GLY A 77 -11.13 -8.58 24.97
C GLY A 77 -9.71 -9.09 24.77
N GLN A 78 -8.88 -8.97 25.80
CA GLN A 78 -7.48 -9.38 25.78
C GLN A 78 -7.29 -10.82 26.30
N PRO A 79 -6.24 -11.55 25.83
CA PRO A 79 -5.87 -12.85 26.38
C PRO A 79 -5.66 -12.83 27.90
N GLY A 80 -6.24 -13.81 28.59
CA GLY A 80 -6.16 -13.93 30.05
C GLY A 80 -7.22 -13.15 30.81
N THR A 81 -8.25 -12.63 30.14
CA THR A 81 -9.41 -12.00 30.78
C THR A 81 -10.61 -12.93 30.68
N THR A 82 -11.25 -13.23 31.82
CA THR A 82 -12.53 -13.96 31.90
C THR A 82 -13.61 -13.00 32.37
N ILE A 83 -14.73 -12.94 31.65
CA ILE A 83 -15.86 -12.06 31.90
C ILE A 83 -17.09 -12.93 32.04
N VAL A 84 -17.78 -12.88 33.18
CA VAL A 84 -19.03 -13.60 33.42
C VAL A 84 -20.16 -12.61 33.65
N CYS A 85 -21.11 -12.55 32.72
CA CYS A 85 -22.34 -11.79 32.83
C CYS A 85 -23.47 -12.70 33.34
N GLU A 86 -24.00 -12.38 34.52
CA GLU A 86 -25.02 -13.22 35.17
C GLU A 86 -26.39 -13.18 34.48
N GLY A 87 -26.65 -12.13 33.69
CA GLY A 87 -27.92 -11.91 33.01
C GLY A 87 -27.82 -11.98 31.49
N PRO A 88 -28.82 -11.45 30.77
CA PRO A 88 -28.74 -11.26 29.33
C PRO A 88 -27.80 -10.11 28.95
N ALA A 89 -27.33 -10.12 27.70
CA ALA A 89 -26.46 -9.09 27.16
C ALA A 89 -27.03 -8.41 25.90
N SER A 90 -26.81 -7.09 25.81
CA SER A 90 -27.15 -6.30 24.63
C SER A 90 -26.19 -6.57 23.45
N ASP A 91 -26.34 -5.83 22.35
CA ASP A 91 -25.71 -6.16 21.07
C ASP A 91 -24.18 -6.16 21.15
N ASP A 92 -23.54 -6.82 20.19
CA ASP A 92 -22.09 -6.78 19.96
C ASP A 92 -21.23 -7.39 21.08
N VAL A 93 -21.73 -8.40 21.80
CA VAL A 93 -20.92 -9.15 22.79
C VAL A 93 -19.66 -9.71 22.13
N GLY A 94 -18.49 -9.42 22.69
CA GLY A 94 -17.21 -9.87 22.14
C GLY A 94 -16.78 -9.17 20.85
N TYR A 95 -17.30 -7.98 20.57
CA TYR A 95 -16.86 -7.16 19.43
C TYR A 95 -15.35 -6.93 19.44
N LEU A 96 -14.66 -7.28 18.35
CA LEU A 96 -13.19 -7.22 18.26
C LEU A 96 -12.46 -8.01 19.35
N ASN A 97 -13.06 -9.06 19.94
CA ASN A 97 -12.37 -9.88 20.92
C ASN A 97 -11.12 -10.55 20.29
N ILE A 98 -10.00 -10.48 21.01
CA ILE A 98 -8.70 -11.01 20.58
C ILE A 98 -8.11 -12.00 21.59
N GLY A 99 -8.91 -12.53 22.52
CA GLY A 99 -8.45 -13.60 23.41
C GLY A 99 -9.14 -13.73 24.75
N ALA A 100 -10.13 -12.89 25.06
CA ALA A 100 -10.89 -13.03 26.30
C ALA A 100 -11.89 -14.18 26.22
N ASP A 101 -12.19 -14.76 27.38
CA ASP A 101 -13.31 -15.67 27.59
C ASP A 101 -14.50 -14.88 28.13
N ILE A 102 -15.59 -14.83 27.37
CA ILE A 102 -16.78 -14.06 27.72
C ILE A 102 -17.95 -15.03 27.86
N VAL A 103 -18.50 -15.11 29.06
CA VAL A 103 -19.64 -15.96 29.42
C VAL A 103 -20.84 -15.06 29.65
N VAL A 104 -21.97 -15.37 29.00
CA VAL A 104 -23.27 -14.74 29.25
C VAL A 104 -24.22 -15.85 29.67
N LEU A 105 -24.74 -15.82 30.90
CA LEU A 105 -25.60 -16.88 31.40
C LEU A 105 -27.02 -16.85 30.79
N GLY A 106 -27.45 -15.69 30.27
CA GLY A 106 -28.73 -15.51 29.59
C GLY A 106 -28.65 -15.48 28.05
N ASP A 107 -29.67 -14.85 27.45
CA ASP A 107 -29.71 -14.55 26.01
C ASP A 107 -28.78 -13.39 25.66
N ALA A 108 -28.28 -13.36 24.42
CA ALA A 108 -27.63 -12.18 23.85
C ALA A 108 -28.39 -11.69 22.62
N THR A 109 -28.26 -10.40 22.29
CA THR A 109 -28.97 -9.82 21.13
C THR A 109 -28.10 -9.91 19.87
N ASN A 110 -28.05 -8.89 19.01
CA ASN A 110 -27.44 -9.02 17.69
C ASN A 110 -25.92 -8.86 17.74
N GLY A 111 -25.21 -9.31 16.70
CA GLY A 111 -23.80 -8.96 16.52
C GLY A 111 -22.80 -9.65 17.46
N VAL A 112 -23.21 -10.71 18.16
CA VAL A 112 -22.30 -11.49 19.03
C VAL A 112 -21.10 -11.96 18.21
N CYS A 113 -19.88 -11.74 18.70
CA CYS A 113 -18.61 -12.05 18.04
C CYS A 113 -18.33 -11.29 16.74
N ASN A 114 -18.94 -10.12 16.53
CA ASN A 114 -18.64 -9.30 15.35
C ASN A 114 -17.15 -8.86 15.33
N ALA A 115 -16.48 -9.10 14.20
CA ALA A 115 -15.07 -8.80 13.95
C ALA A 115 -14.08 -9.43 14.95
N MET A 116 -14.48 -10.53 15.60
CA MET A 116 -13.63 -11.27 16.54
C MET A 116 -12.49 -12.01 15.83
N ALA A 117 -11.30 -12.01 16.43
CA ALA A 117 -10.12 -12.66 15.87
C ALA A 117 -9.60 -13.85 16.70
N GLN A 118 -9.85 -13.84 18.01
CA GLN A 118 -9.42 -14.85 18.98
C GLN A 118 -10.33 -14.83 20.22
N GLY A 119 -10.20 -15.84 21.10
CA GLY A 119 -10.93 -15.95 22.36
C GLY A 119 -12.20 -16.80 22.24
N ARG A 120 -13.01 -16.83 23.30
CA ARG A 120 -14.25 -17.61 23.34
C ARG A 120 -15.39 -16.76 23.86
N VAL A 121 -16.54 -16.85 23.21
CA VAL A 121 -17.80 -16.30 23.70
C VAL A 121 -18.77 -17.45 23.92
N MET A 122 -19.31 -17.55 25.13
CA MET A 122 -20.11 -18.67 25.61
C MET A 122 -21.45 -18.14 26.10
N ILE A 123 -22.52 -18.47 25.38
CA ILE A 123 -23.88 -17.98 25.62
C ILE A 123 -24.72 -19.13 26.21
N GLY A 124 -25.33 -18.89 27.37
CA GLY A 124 -26.21 -19.82 28.07
C GLY A 124 -27.64 -19.83 27.53
N GLY A 125 -28.04 -18.84 26.74
CA GLY A 125 -29.31 -18.78 26.02
C GLY A 125 -29.17 -18.85 24.49
N SER A 126 -30.01 -18.09 23.80
CA SER A 126 -29.97 -17.86 22.35
C SER A 126 -29.33 -16.52 22.00
N ILE A 127 -28.96 -16.34 20.73
CA ILE A 127 -28.48 -15.05 20.22
C ILE A 127 -29.40 -14.48 19.13
N GLY A 128 -29.35 -13.16 18.95
CA GLY A 128 -30.02 -12.45 17.86
C GLY A 128 -29.35 -12.64 16.50
N ALA A 129 -29.66 -11.74 15.57
CA ALA A 129 -29.13 -11.80 14.21
C ALA A 129 -27.63 -11.46 14.14
N ARG A 130 -26.98 -11.86 13.05
CA ARG A 130 -25.60 -11.46 12.71
C ARG A 130 -24.56 -11.86 13.76
N GLY A 131 -24.73 -13.01 14.40
CA GLY A 131 -23.69 -13.63 15.23
C GLY A 131 -22.53 -14.18 14.39
N LEU A 132 -21.33 -14.23 14.97
CA LEU A 132 -20.08 -14.71 14.34
C LEU A 132 -19.75 -14.03 13.00
N THR A 133 -19.98 -12.72 12.92
CA THR A 133 -19.81 -11.96 11.68
C THR A 133 -18.41 -11.37 11.54
N MET A 134 -17.89 -11.32 10.30
CA MET A 134 -16.57 -10.77 9.97
C MET A 134 -15.40 -11.32 10.82
N THR A 135 -15.53 -12.54 11.32
CA THR A 135 -14.49 -13.20 12.12
C THR A 135 -13.28 -13.53 11.27
N LYS A 136 -12.08 -13.34 11.81
CA LYS A 136 -10.83 -13.58 11.08
C LYS A 136 -9.92 -14.47 11.90
N TRP A 137 -9.49 -15.58 11.33
CA TRP A 137 -8.49 -16.42 11.96
C TRP A 137 -7.12 -16.22 11.34
N ASN A 138 -6.14 -15.85 12.16
CA ASN A 138 -4.72 -15.96 11.83
C ASN A 138 -4.21 -17.33 12.33
N PRO A 139 -3.65 -18.19 11.46
CA PRO A 139 -3.11 -19.50 11.83
C PRO A 139 -2.08 -19.50 12.96
N ASP A 140 -1.39 -18.39 13.21
CA ASP A 140 -0.43 -18.25 14.32
C ASP A 140 -1.10 -18.26 15.71
N TYR A 141 -2.43 -18.17 15.75
CA TYR A 141 -3.21 -18.05 16.97
C TYR A 141 -4.40 -19.02 17.04
N GLN A 142 -5.01 -19.13 18.22
CA GLN A 142 -6.21 -19.92 18.41
C GLN A 142 -7.39 -19.37 17.60
N ARG A 143 -8.28 -20.25 17.16
CA ARG A 143 -9.49 -19.82 16.44
C ARG A 143 -10.45 -19.09 17.39
N PRO A 144 -11.16 -18.07 16.91
CA PRO A 144 -12.24 -17.48 17.68
C PRO A 144 -13.41 -18.47 17.76
N GLU A 145 -13.95 -18.67 18.96
CA GLU A 145 -15.04 -19.60 19.21
C GLU A 145 -16.30 -18.88 19.73
N LEU A 146 -17.47 -19.22 19.18
CA LEU A 146 -18.78 -18.85 19.70
C LEU A 146 -19.57 -20.10 20.03
N TRP A 147 -19.98 -20.22 21.29
CA TRP A 147 -20.82 -21.29 21.80
C TRP A 147 -22.18 -20.74 22.20
N VAL A 148 -23.27 -21.37 21.75
CA VAL A 148 -24.64 -20.95 21.99
C VAL A 148 -25.48 -22.16 22.41
N LEU A 149 -26.20 -22.05 23.52
CA LEU A 149 -26.99 -23.16 24.06
C LEU A 149 -28.28 -23.35 23.26
N GLY A 150 -28.96 -22.26 22.94
CA GLY A 150 -30.23 -22.25 22.20
C GLY A 150 -30.06 -22.18 20.69
N SER A 151 -30.75 -21.22 20.07
CA SER A 151 -30.69 -20.93 18.62
C SER A 151 -29.95 -19.62 18.34
N VAL A 152 -29.58 -19.42 17.08
CA VAL A 152 -29.04 -18.15 16.57
C VAL A 152 -30.05 -17.45 15.64
N GLY A 153 -29.92 -16.13 15.50
CA GLY A 153 -30.76 -15.35 14.59
C GLY A 153 -30.27 -15.32 13.16
N ASP A 154 -30.97 -14.54 12.33
CA ASP A 154 -30.77 -14.52 10.89
C ASP A 154 -29.37 -14.02 10.49
N THR A 155 -28.88 -14.46 9.33
CA THR A 155 -27.54 -14.14 8.78
C THR A 155 -26.38 -14.47 9.71
N PHE A 156 -26.53 -15.53 10.52
CA PHE A 156 -25.46 -16.06 11.36
C PHE A 156 -24.23 -16.46 10.52
N ALA A 157 -23.02 -16.17 11.00
CA ALA A 157 -21.75 -16.44 10.34
C ALA A 157 -21.59 -15.76 8.95
N GLU A 158 -22.22 -14.59 8.74
CA GLU A 158 -21.98 -13.75 7.57
C GLU A 158 -20.51 -13.29 7.52
N PHE A 159 -19.81 -13.56 6.42
CA PHE A 159 -18.37 -13.30 6.27
C PHE A 159 -17.47 -13.95 7.32
N ASN A 160 -17.79 -15.18 7.76
CA ASN A 160 -16.88 -15.95 8.63
C ASN A 160 -15.62 -16.41 7.87
N CYS A 161 -14.45 -15.95 8.31
CA CYS A 161 -13.13 -16.28 7.77
C CYS A 161 -12.30 -17.09 8.78
N GLY A 162 -12.85 -18.20 9.29
CA GLY A 162 -12.10 -19.19 10.09
C GLY A 162 -12.55 -19.39 11.54
N GLY A 163 -13.57 -18.66 12.00
CA GLY A 163 -14.17 -18.84 13.33
C GLY A 163 -14.99 -20.12 13.45
N ILE A 164 -15.12 -20.60 14.69
CA ILE A 164 -15.90 -21.80 15.04
C ILE A 164 -17.17 -21.38 15.77
N GLY A 165 -18.32 -21.83 15.29
CA GLY A 165 -19.62 -21.68 15.94
C GLY A 165 -20.13 -23.03 16.43
N VAL A 166 -20.73 -23.08 17.62
CA VAL A 166 -21.41 -24.25 18.18
C VAL A 166 -22.81 -23.84 18.62
N ILE A 167 -23.84 -24.45 18.02
CA ILE A 167 -25.25 -24.18 18.29
C ILE A 167 -25.89 -25.46 18.84
N CYS A 168 -26.16 -25.49 20.14
CA CYS A 168 -26.58 -26.73 20.80
C CYS A 168 -28.08 -27.04 20.60
N GLY A 169 -28.92 -26.04 20.29
CA GLY A 169 -30.35 -26.23 20.03
C GLY A 169 -31.15 -26.72 21.24
N VAL A 170 -30.73 -26.37 22.46
CA VAL A 170 -31.46 -26.65 23.70
C VAL A 170 -32.35 -25.46 24.02
N GLU A 171 -33.67 -25.68 24.13
CA GLU A 171 -34.67 -24.61 24.33
C GLU A 171 -34.51 -23.43 23.34
N PRO A 172 -34.43 -23.71 22.02
CA PRO A 172 -34.21 -22.67 21.01
C PRO A 172 -35.40 -21.69 20.94
N LYS A 173 -35.12 -20.41 20.71
CA LYS A 173 -36.17 -19.40 20.47
C LYS A 173 -36.90 -19.62 19.13
N LYS A 174 -36.23 -20.25 18.16
CA LYS A 174 -36.80 -20.69 16.88
C LYS A 174 -36.61 -22.22 16.71
N PRO A 175 -37.51 -23.06 17.23
CA PRO A 175 -37.36 -24.53 17.19
C PRO A 175 -37.30 -25.14 15.78
N ASP A 176 -37.95 -24.51 14.80
CA ASP A 176 -37.97 -24.99 13.42
C ASP A 176 -36.75 -24.53 12.60
N ASN A 177 -35.95 -23.60 13.12
CA ASN A 177 -34.72 -23.16 12.48
C ASN A 177 -33.71 -22.64 13.50
N VAL A 178 -32.81 -23.52 13.96
CA VAL A 178 -31.81 -23.20 14.98
C VAL A 178 -30.67 -22.33 14.46
N THR A 179 -30.49 -22.26 13.13
CA THR A 179 -29.41 -21.51 12.46
C THR A 179 -29.82 -20.12 11.95
N GLY A 180 -31.12 -19.77 12.05
CA GLY A 180 -31.68 -18.55 11.49
C GLY A 180 -31.78 -18.57 9.96
N TYR A 181 -32.37 -17.51 9.39
CA TYR A 181 -32.51 -17.37 7.93
C TYR A 181 -31.20 -16.93 7.27
N ARG A 182 -30.82 -17.58 6.16
CA ARG A 182 -29.61 -17.32 5.35
C ARG A 182 -28.29 -17.29 6.16
N PRO A 183 -27.97 -18.34 6.92
CA PRO A 183 -26.69 -18.42 7.60
C PRO A 183 -25.54 -18.64 6.60
N CYS A 184 -24.33 -18.29 7.01
CA CYS A 184 -23.06 -18.51 6.33
C CYS A 184 -22.93 -17.85 4.94
N VAL A 185 -23.68 -16.78 4.68
CA VAL A 185 -23.50 -15.98 3.46
C VAL A 185 -22.10 -15.35 3.48
N GLY A 186 -21.29 -15.63 2.46
CA GLY A 186 -19.91 -15.13 2.39
C GLY A 186 -18.93 -15.84 3.34
N MET A 187 -19.30 -16.98 3.93
CA MET A 187 -18.36 -17.81 4.69
C MET A 187 -17.26 -18.35 3.75
N VAL A 188 -16.00 -18.14 4.13
CA VAL A 188 -14.81 -18.58 3.38
C VAL A 188 -13.91 -19.50 4.19
N GLY A 189 -14.18 -19.68 5.49
CA GLY A 189 -13.49 -20.63 6.34
C GLY A 189 -14.17 -20.80 7.71
N GLY A 190 -13.81 -21.84 8.45
CA GLY A 190 -14.35 -22.12 9.79
C GLY A 190 -15.28 -23.32 9.84
N TRP A 191 -15.85 -23.57 11.02
CA TRP A 191 -16.74 -24.71 11.31
C TRP A 191 -17.95 -24.24 12.08
N ILE A 192 -19.15 -24.58 11.62
CA ILE A 192 -20.39 -24.28 12.36
C ILE A 192 -21.05 -25.60 12.73
N PHE A 193 -20.88 -26.03 13.97
CA PHE A 193 -21.61 -27.17 14.53
C PHE A 193 -23.02 -26.73 14.90
N TYR A 194 -24.01 -27.52 14.53
CA TYR A 194 -25.38 -27.29 14.96
C TYR A 194 -26.11 -28.59 15.26
N ARG A 195 -27.08 -28.50 16.17
CA ARG A 195 -28.00 -29.57 16.54
C ARG A 195 -29.43 -29.03 16.50
N GLY A 196 -30.31 -29.67 15.72
CA GLY A 196 -31.71 -29.27 15.54
C GLY A 196 -32.10 -29.04 14.07
N LYS A 197 -33.32 -28.54 13.85
CA LYS A 197 -33.86 -28.28 12.50
C LYS A 197 -33.28 -27.01 11.89
N THR A 198 -33.14 -27.00 10.57
CA THR A 198 -32.84 -25.80 9.77
C THR A 198 -33.87 -25.69 8.64
N ASP A 199 -34.03 -24.49 8.09
CA ASP A 199 -34.91 -24.25 6.93
C ASP A 199 -34.20 -24.46 5.58
N GLY A 200 -32.95 -24.94 5.61
CA GLY A 200 -32.13 -25.15 4.40
C GLY A 200 -31.68 -23.86 3.70
N SER A 201 -31.89 -22.68 4.28
CA SER A 201 -31.58 -21.39 3.64
C SER A 201 -30.09 -21.01 3.64
N PHE A 202 -29.20 -21.88 4.13
CA PHE A 202 -27.76 -21.65 4.12
C PHE A 202 -27.21 -21.53 2.70
N SER A 203 -26.09 -20.81 2.55
CA SER A 203 -25.51 -20.54 1.23
C SER A 203 -24.88 -21.80 0.61
N THR A 204 -25.62 -22.53 -0.24
CA THR A 204 -25.15 -23.75 -0.93
C THR A 204 -23.93 -23.55 -1.83
N THR A 205 -23.63 -22.31 -2.23
CA THR A 205 -22.43 -21.94 -2.99
C THR A 205 -21.20 -21.65 -2.13
N ASN A 206 -21.38 -21.43 -0.82
CA ASN A 206 -20.31 -21.05 0.10
C ASN A 206 -20.03 -22.12 1.14
N VAL A 207 -21.03 -22.91 1.53
CA VAL A 207 -20.90 -23.93 2.55
C VAL A 207 -21.47 -25.28 2.11
N LYS A 208 -20.91 -26.34 2.72
CA LYS A 208 -21.38 -27.71 2.66
C LYS A 208 -21.98 -28.08 4.00
N ASP A 209 -23.08 -28.81 3.96
CA ASP A 209 -23.67 -29.45 5.12
C ASP A 209 -23.26 -30.92 5.16
N SER A 210 -22.72 -31.38 6.29
CA SER A 210 -22.29 -32.77 6.47
C SER A 210 -22.35 -33.19 7.94
N GLU A 211 -22.04 -34.45 8.20
CA GLU A 211 -21.80 -34.93 9.57
C GLU A 211 -20.37 -34.61 10.00
N PRO A 212 -20.14 -34.32 11.30
CA PRO A 212 -18.79 -34.16 11.82
C PRO A 212 -17.97 -35.43 11.62
N ASN A 213 -16.74 -35.30 11.11
CA ASN A 213 -15.77 -36.40 11.10
C ASN A 213 -15.20 -36.67 12.50
N ASP A 214 -14.33 -37.68 12.65
CA ASP A 214 -13.84 -38.10 13.97
C ASP A 214 -13.04 -37.00 14.68
N ALA A 215 -12.19 -36.28 13.95
CA ALA A 215 -11.40 -35.18 14.51
C ALA A 215 -12.28 -34.00 14.93
N GLN A 216 -13.31 -33.67 14.14
CA GLN A 216 -14.26 -32.61 14.45
C GLN A 216 -15.14 -32.97 15.65
N TRP A 217 -15.60 -34.22 15.72
CA TRP A 217 -16.37 -34.73 16.84
C TRP A 217 -15.54 -34.74 18.13
N GLN A 218 -14.30 -35.22 18.06
CA GLN A 218 -13.37 -35.18 19.19
C GLN A 218 -13.14 -33.74 19.66
N TRP A 219 -12.89 -32.81 18.74
CA TRP A 219 -12.70 -31.39 19.06
C TRP A 219 -13.88 -30.80 19.84
N LEU A 220 -15.12 -31.11 19.41
CA LEU A 220 -16.35 -30.66 20.05
C LEU A 220 -16.46 -31.25 21.47
N MET A 221 -16.22 -32.56 21.61
CA MET A 221 -16.38 -33.26 22.88
C MET A 221 -15.31 -32.93 23.92
N GLU A 222 -14.09 -32.60 23.49
CA GLU A 222 -13.04 -32.13 24.40
C GLU A 222 -13.37 -30.77 25.04
N ARG A 223 -14.19 -29.94 24.38
CA ARG A 223 -14.49 -28.57 24.81
C ARG A 223 -15.87 -28.40 25.43
N MET A 224 -16.83 -29.27 25.08
CA MET A 224 -18.20 -29.23 25.59
C MET A 224 -18.29 -29.18 27.13
N PRO A 225 -17.53 -29.99 27.91
CA PRO A 225 -17.63 -29.95 29.38
C PRO A 225 -17.28 -28.58 29.97
N ALA A 226 -16.23 -27.93 29.46
CA ALA A 226 -15.79 -26.62 29.94
C ALA A 226 -16.81 -25.51 29.60
N TYR A 227 -17.42 -25.59 28.40
CA TYR A 227 -18.52 -24.69 28.03
C TYR A 227 -19.73 -24.85 28.96
N LEU A 228 -20.21 -26.08 29.16
CA LEU A 228 -21.35 -26.37 30.01
C LEU A 228 -21.10 -26.01 31.49
N GLU A 229 -19.86 -26.18 31.96
CA GLU A 229 -19.45 -25.68 33.26
C GLU A 229 -19.55 -24.16 33.36
N ALA A 230 -19.04 -23.44 32.36
CA ALA A 230 -19.04 -21.99 32.33
C ALA A 230 -20.46 -21.40 32.39
N ILE A 231 -21.42 -22.02 31.70
CA ILE A 231 -22.83 -21.59 31.71
C ILE A 231 -23.68 -22.23 32.82
N GLY A 232 -23.11 -23.09 33.67
CA GLY A 232 -23.81 -23.74 34.78
C GLY A 232 -24.81 -24.83 34.37
N ARG A 233 -24.60 -25.52 33.24
CA ARG A 233 -25.50 -26.53 32.64
C ARG A 233 -24.83 -27.90 32.44
N LYS A 234 -24.00 -28.34 33.40
CA LYS A 234 -23.21 -29.59 33.31
C LYS A 234 -24.06 -30.84 33.08
N GLU A 235 -25.31 -30.84 33.54
CA GLU A 235 -26.26 -31.95 33.39
C GLU A 235 -26.59 -32.28 31.93
N LEU A 236 -26.42 -31.33 31.01
CA LEU A 236 -26.69 -31.51 29.59
C LEU A 236 -25.63 -32.32 28.84
N LEU A 237 -24.47 -32.59 29.45
CA LEU A 237 -23.33 -33.22 28.77
C LEU A 237 -23.73 -34.55 28.13
N LYS A 238 -24.46 -35.41 28.86
CA LYS A 238 -24.91 -36.70 28.34
C LYS A 238 -25.84 -36.54 27.15
N THR A 239 -26.76 -35.58 27.20
CA THR A 239 -27.72 -35.29 26.13
C THR A 239 -27.04 -34.76 24.88
N LEU A 240 -26.02 -33.90 25.03
CA LEU A 240 -25.31 -33.29 23.90
C LEU A 240 -24.25 -34.21 23.28
N SER A 241 -23.95 -35.35 23.89
CA SER A 241 -22.90 -36.30 23.45
C SER A 241 -23.37 -37.31 22.38
N VAL A 242 -24.45 -37.03 21.65
CA VAL A 242 -25.00 -37.93 20.63
C VAL A 242 -24.62 -37.45 19.22
N ARG A 243 -23.56 -38.01 18.64
CA ARG A 243 -22.98 -37.56 17.35
C ARG A 243 -24.00 -37.47 16.21
N ALA A 244 -24.94 -38.41 16.13
CA ALA A 244 -25.95 -38.45 15.07
C ALA A 244 -26.91 -37.24 15.08
N GLU A 245 -27.02 -36.52 16.21
CA GLU A 245 -27.84 -35.32 16.32
C GLU A 245 -27.12 -34.05 15.83
N TRP A 246 -25.81 -34.15 15.55
CA TRP A 246 -24.98 -33.01 15.16
C TRP A 246 -24.69 -33.02 13.66
N LYS A 247 -24.77 -31.84 13.07
CA LYS A 247 -24.33 -31.52 11.72
C LYS A 247 -23.29 -30.40 11.76
N ILE A 248 -22.56 -30.23 10.67
CA ILE A 248 -21.54 -29.20 10.54
C ILE A 248 -21.67 -28.49 9.19
N LEU A 249 -21.75 -27.15 9.21
CA LEU A 249 -21.57 -26.33 8.03
C LEU A 249 -20.09 -25.98 7.89
N MET A 250 -19.51 -26.28 6.73
CA MET A 250 -18.10 -26.03 6.42
C MET A 250 -17.97 -25.23 5.13
N ALA A 251 -17.00 -24.32 5.08
CA ALA A 251 -16.74 -23.56 3.86
C ALA A 251 -16.34 -24.48 2.70
N VAL A 252 -16.93 -24.25 1.53
CA VAL A 252 -16.49 -24.85 0.26
C VAL A 252 -15.08 -24.33 -0.03
N THR A 253 -14.12 -25.24 -0.17
CA THR A 253 -12.71 -24.87 -0.41
C THR A 253 -12.55 -24.22 -1.79
N PRO A 254 -11.49 -23.42 -2.01
CA PRO A 254 -11.21 -22.86 -3.34
C PRO A 254 -11.15 -23.92 -4.46
N GLN A 255 -10.56 -25.08 -4.16
CA GLN A 255 -10.47 -26.22 -5.09
C GLN A 255 -11.85 -26.78 -5.44
N GLU A 256 -12.71 -26.95 -4.44
CA GLU A 256 -14.08 -27.42 -4.66
C GLU A 256 -14.93 -26.38 -5.38
N ARG A 257 -14.75 -25.10 -5.07
CA ARG A 257 -15.44 -23.99 -5.74
C ARG A 257 -15.08 -23.92 -7.21
N ALA A 258 -13.82 -24.18 -7.56
CA ALA A 258 -13.34 -24.28 -8.93
C ALA A 258 -13.94 -25.48 -9.69
N LEU A 259 -14.39 -26.52 -8.99
CA LEU A 259 -15.11 -27.66 -9.57
C LEU A 259 -16.63 -27.42 -9.65
N MET A 260 -17.20 -26.64 -8.72
CA MET A 260 -18.63 -26.29 -8.70
C MET A 260 -19.01 -25.25 -9.75
N PHE A 261 -18.08 -24.35 -10.08
CA PHE A 261 -18.27 -23.31 -11.09
C PHE A 261 -17.28 -23.53 -12.22
N SER A 262 -17.77 -23.64 -13.46
CA SER A 262 -16.97 -23.61 -14.68
C SER A 262 -16.35 -22.22 -14.87
N GLY A 263 -15.36 -21.88 -14.05
CA GLY A 263 -14.67 -20.60 -14.03
C GLY A 263 -15.54 -19.42 -13.56
N PRO A 264 -14.92 -18.27 -13.23
CA PRO A 264 -15.66 -17.04 -13.08
C PRO A 264 -16.35 -16.71 -14.41
N MET A 265 -17.63 -16.32 -14.35
CA MET A 265 -18.31 -15.71 -15.48
C MET A 265 -17.41 -14.59 -16.03
N PRO A 266 -17.02 -14.62 -17.31
CA PRO A 266 -16.22 -13.56 -17.91
C PRO A 266 -16.89 -12.21 -17.66
N MET A 267 -16.11 -11.17 -17.38
CA MET A 267 -16.69 -9.85 -17.08
C MET A 267 -17.56 -9.30 -18.21
N SER A 268 -17.26 -9.67 -19.47
CA SER A 268 -18.12 -9.40 -20.61
C SER A 268 -19.51 -10.03 -20.43
N GLU A 269 -19.56 -11.29 -20.03
CA GLU A 269 -20.81 -12.01 -19.80
C GLU A 269 -21.57 -11.48 -18.57
N PHE A 270 -20.87 -11.14 -17.48
CA PHE A 270 -21.50 -10.52 -16.31
C PHE A 270 -22.10 -9.17 -16.64
N ARG A 271 -21.38 -8.33 -17.40
CA ARG A 271 -21.89 -7.05 -17.90
C ARG A 271 -23.18 -7.27 -18.67
N THR A 272 -23.20 -8.17 -19.66
CA THR A 272 -24.37 -8.37 -20.51
C THR A 272 -25.55 -9.00 -19.76
N ARG A 273 -25.31 -10.01 -18.93
CA ARG A 273 -26.38 -10.81 -18.29
C ARG A 273 -26.94 -10.17 -17.03
N VAL A 274 -26.12 -9.43 -16.29
CA VAL A 274 -26.49 -8.84 -14.99
C VAL A 274 -26.58 -7.33 -15.11
N TRP A 275 -25.49 -6.66 -15.49
CA TRP A 275 -25.41 -5.20 -15.45
C TRP A 275 -26.37 -4.55 -16.45
N ASP A 276 -26.17 -4.80 -17.75
CA ASP A 276 -26.95 -4.17 -18.83
C ASP A 276 -28.43 -4.50 -18.68
N LYS A 277 -28.77 -5.69 -18.19
CA LYS A 277 -30.16 -6.12 -17.92
C LYS A 277 -30.81 -5.32 -16.79
N VAL A 278 -30.08 -5.06 -15.71
CA VAL A 278 -30.59 -4.30 -14.56
C VAL A 278 -30.76 -2.82 -14.90
N PHE A 279 -29.84 -2.26 -15.68
CA PHE A 279 -29.83 -0.82 -16.00
C PHE A 279 -30.49 -0.46 -17.34
N GLY A 280 -30.92 -1.44 -18.14
CA GLY A 280 -31.45 -1.19 -19.49
C GLY A 280 -30.39 -0.66 -20.47
N GLY A 281 -29.12 -1.04 -20.26
CA GLY A 281 -27.96 -0.59 -21.03
C GLY A 281 -26.86 0.05 -20.16
N ASP A 282 -26.06 0.94 -20.76
CA ASP A 282 -24.99 1.67 -20.05
C ASP A 282 -25.60 2.66 -19.05
N PRO A 283 -25.36 2.49 -17.72
CA PRO A 283 -25.90 3.38 -16.69
C PRO A 283 -25.32 4.80 -16.71
N LEU A 284 -24.23 5.03 -17.46
CA LEU A 284 -23.56 6.33 -17.54
C LEU A 284 -23.80 7.03 -18.88
N ARG A 285 -24.71 6.52 -19.72
CA ARG A 285 -24.95 7.04 -21.08
C ARG A 285 -25.43 8.48 -21.11
N ASP A 286 -26.15 8.90 -20.09
CA ASP A 286 -26.71 10.24 -19.91
C ASP A 286 -25.68 11.23 -19.35
N LEU A 287 -24.79 10.76 -18.47
CA LEU A 287 -23.74 11.57 -17.86
C LEU A 287 -22.52 11.76 -18.78
N ALA A 288 -22.20 10.78 -19.62
CA ALA A 288 -21.00 10.82 -20.46
C ALA A 288 -21.19 10.08 -21.80
N PRO A 289 -21.99 10.63 -22.74
CA PRO A 289 -22.40 9.95 -23.97
C PRO A 289 -21.26 9.67 -24.95
N GLY A 290 -20.12 10.37 -24.82
CA GLY A 290 -18.94 10.19 -25.68
C GLY A 290 -17.79 9.43 -25.03
N LEU A 291 -17.98 8.88 -23.83
CA LEU A 291 -16.90 8.21 -23.11
C LEU A 291 -16.70 6.80 -23.68
N ASP A 292 -15.46 6.50 -24.08
CA ASP A 292 -15.11 5.16 -24.54
C ASP A 292 -15.39 4.11 -23.44
N ARG A 293 -16.17 3.09 -23.79
CA ARG A 293 -16.56 1.96 -22.93
C ARG A 293 -15.82 0.68 -23.31
N SER A 294 -14.80 0.78 -24.17
CA SER A 294 -13.95 -0.34 -24.52
C SER A 294 -13.25 -0.89 -23.26
N PRO A 295 -13.07 -2.22 -23.16
CA PRO A 295 -12.33 -2.81 -22.05
C PRO A 295 -10.92 -2.25 -22.01
N ILE A 296 -10.57 -1.61 -20.89
CA ILE A 296 -9.20 -1.19 -20.62
C ILE A 296 -8.38 -2.43 -20.26
N GLY A 297 -7.26 -2.63 -20.94
CA GLY A 297 -6.33 -3.72 -20.70
C GLY A 297 -5.71 -3.70 -19.30
N LEU A 298 -5.07 -4.82 -18.94
CA LEU A 298 -4.43 -4.98 -17.64
C LEU A 298 -3.16 -4.12 -17.50
N ILE A 299 -2.46 -3.89 -18.61
CA ILE A 299 -1.24 -3.09 -18.70
C ILE A 299 -1.50 -1.96 -19.69
N GLU A 300 -1.64 -0.75 -19.16
CA GLU A 300 -1.96 0.45 -19.95
C GLU A 300 -0.82 1.46 -19.98
N THR A 301 -0.82 2.29 -21.03
CA THR A 301 0.12 3.41 -21.21
C THR A 301 -0.63 4.74 -21.26
N GLY A 302 0.11 5.86 -21.26
CA GLY A 302 -0.49 7.20 -21.31
C GLY A 302 -1.39 7.52 -20.12
N ASP A 303 -2.54 8.14 -20.40
CA ASP A 303 -3.47 8.64 -19.38
C ASP A 303 -4.16 7.52 -18.59
N LEU A 304 -4.27 6.32 -19.17
CA LEU A 304 -4.90 5.15 -18.54
C LEU A 304 -3.91 4.28 -17.73
N ARG A 305 -2.62 4.66 -17.64
CA ARG A 305 -1.59 3.91 -16.91
C ARG A 305 -1.91 3.86 -15.41
N ARG A 306 -2.21 2.65 -14.91
CA ARG A 306 -2.56 2.40 -13.48
C ARG A 306 -1.37 2.31 -12.53
N ARG A 307 -0.19 1.90 -13.03
CA ARG A 307 1.05 1.76 -12.24
C ARG A 307 2.12 2.66 -12.82
N ARG A 308 2.64 3.59 -12.03
CA ARG A 308 3.78 4.43 -12.40
C ARG A 308 5.01 3.91 -11.64
N PRO A 309 6.12 3.59 -12.33
CA PRO A 309 7.36 3.28 -11.62
C PRO A 309 7.73 4.50 -10.76
N TYR A 310 7.92 4.26 -9.46
CA TYR A 310 8.42 5.25 -8.51
C TYR A 310 9.88 4.92 -8.24
N TRP A 311 10.77 5.86 -8.55
CA TRP A 311 12.20 5.69 -8.36
C TRP A 311 12.59 6.20 -6.97
N ALA A 312 12.66 5.29 -5.99
CA ALA A 312 12.96 5.59 -4.58
C ALA A 312 14.46 5.44 -4.22
N ASN A 313 15.36 5.71 -5.16
CA ASN A 313 16.77 5.51 -4.91
C ASN A 313 17.30 6.59 -3.93
N HIS A 314 18.17 6.19 -2.99
CA HIS A 314 18.76 7.08 -1.98
C HIS A 314 17.75 7.85 -1.11
N GLU A 315 16.55 7.30 -0.87
CA GLU A 315 15.50 7.95 -0.05
C GLU A 315 15.95 8.28 1.38
N SER A 316 16.86 7.48 1.95
CA SER A 316 17.45 7.72 3.27
C SER A 316 18.78 8.49 3.24
N ALA A 317 19.21 8.96 2.08
CA ALA A 317 20.44 9.75 1.96
C ALA A 317 20.22 11.21 2.40
N ALA A 318 21.31 11.98 2.47
CA ALA A 318 21.20 13.42 2.70
C ALA A 318 20.31 14.08 1.64
N PRO A 319 19.49 15.10 1.99
CA PRO A 319 18.55 15.72 1.06
C PRO A 319 19.19 16.17 -0.26
N CYS A 320 20.40 16.72 -0.21
CA CYS A 320 21.12 17.14 -1.42
C CYS A 320 21.44 15.98 -2.38
N THR A 321 21.68 14.78 -1.87
CA THR A 321 21.87 13.56 -2.68
C THR A 321 20.54 13.01 -3.17
N PHE A 322 19.52 13.00 -2.31
CA PHE A 322 18.19 12.49 -2.65
C PHE A 322 17.52 13.31 -3.76
N TYR A 323 17.51 14.65 -3.63
CA TYR A 323 16.91 15.55 -4.62
C TYR A 323 17.76 15.72 -5.88
N CYS A 324 19.01 15.27 -5.89
CA CYS A 324 19.84 15.29 -7.09
C CYS A 324 19.40 14.16 -8.04
N PRO A 325 18.97 14.44 -9.29
CA PRO A 325 18.52 13.40 -10.22
C PRO A 325 19.59 12.36 -10.61
N VAL A 326 20.87 12.70 -10.43
CA VAL A 326 22.02 11.81 -10.66
C VAL A 326 22.68 11.37 -9.35
N HIS A 327 22.05 11.65 -8.21
CA HIS A 327 22.43 11.20 -6.86
C HIS A 327 23.90 11.47 -6.47
N ILE A 328 24.46 12.61 -6.87
CA ILE A 328 25.83 12.99 -6.47
C ILE A 328 25.92 13.10 -4.94
N PRO A 329 26.81 12.32 -4.28
CA PRO A 329 26.93 12.30 -2.82
C PRO A 329 27.66 13.56 -2.32
N THR A 330 26.91 14.65 -2.24
CA THR A 330 27.44 16.01 -1.99
C THR A 330 28.04 16.12 -0.58
N ILE A 331 27.50 15.42 0.42
CA ILE A 331 28.07 15.43 1.78
C ILE A 331 29.43 14.76 1.81
N ASP A 332 29.61 13.65 1.10
CA ASP A 332 30.91 12.97 1.05
C ASP A 332 31.92 13.78 0.26
N ARG A 333 31.48 14.41 -0.84
CA ARG A 333 32.28 15.41 -1.56
C ARG A 333 32.79 16.51 -0.63
N LEU A 334 31.93 17.07 0.22
CA LEU A 334 32.32 18.12 1.16
C LEU A 334 33.27 17.61 2.26
N ARG A 335 33.08 16.38 2.73
CA ARG A 335 34.00 15.75 3.68
C ARG A 335 35.41 15.62 3.09
N LEU A 336 35.51 15.16 1.84
CA LEU A 336 36.79 15.06 1.12
C LEU A 336 37.44 16.43 0.95
N ILE A 337 36.68 17.45 0.54
CA ILE A 337 37.17 18.84 0.44
C ILE A 337 37.70 19.34 1.79
N ARG A 338 36.97 19.12 2.89
CA ARG A 338 37.41 19.52 4.24
C ARG A 338 38.66 18.79 4.71
N ALA A 339 38.91 17.58 4.21
CA ALA A 339 40.10 16.80 4.48
C ALA A 339 41.29 17.17 3.56
N GLY A 340 41.14 18.16 2.68
CA GLY A 340 42.16 18.55 1.69
C GLY A 340 42.29 17.59 0.51
N LYS A 341 41.36 16.63 0.36
CA LYS A 341 41.37 15.59 -0.68
C LYS A 341 40.59 16.04 -1.92
N PHE A 342 41.06 17.11 -2.57
CA PHE A 342 40.36 17.74 -3.69
C PHE A 342 40.22 16.81 -4.90
N ASP A 343 41.27 16.08 -5.27
CA ASP A 343 41.24 15.15 -6.42
C ASP A 343 40.21 14.04 -6.23
N GLU A 344 40.14 13.44 -5.04
CA GLU A 344 39.12 12.44 -4.70
C GLU A 344 37.71 13.03 -4.75
N ALA A 345 37.54 14.28 -4.31
CA ALA A 345 36.25 14.97 -4.35
C ALA A 345 35.80 15.29 -5.79
N TYR A 346 36.74 15.62 -6.68
CA TYR A 346 36.47 15.87 -8.10
C TYR A 346 36.18 14.58 -8.85
N GLU A 347 36.98 13.53 -8.61
CA GLU A 347 36.73 12.21 -9.17
C GLU A 347 35.35 11.67 -8.76
N LEU A 348 34.95 11.85 -7.50
CA LEU A 348 33.63 11.44 -7.01
C LEU A 348 32.49 12.05 -7.85
N VAL A 349 32.57 13.33 -8.19
CA VAL A 349 31.52 13.97 -9.02
C VAL A 349 31.61 13.47 -10.46
N LEU A 350 32.82 13.38 -11.00
CA LEU A 350 33.05 12.92 -12.36
C LEU A 350 32.62 11.46 -12.55
N ARG A 351 32.63 10.62 -11.51
CA ARG A 351 32.07 9.25 -11.59
C ARG A 351 30.56 9.24 -11.85
N ASN A 352 29.85 10.29 -11.44
CA ASN A 352 28.39 10.40 -11.59
C ASN A 352 27.96 11.10 -12.89
N THR A 353 28.74 12.06 -13.39
CA THR A 353 28.37 12.84 -14.57
C THR A 353 29.59 13.43 -15.29
N PRO A 354 29.61 13.51 -16.63
CA PRO A 354 30.64 14.22 -17.38
C PRO A 354 30.47 15.75 -17.34
N PHE A 355 29.36 16.27 -16.78
CA PHE A 355 28.95 17.68 -16.86
C PHE A 355 28.90 18.46 -15.52
N PRO A 356 29.90 18.36 -14.63
CA PRO A 356 29.88 19.11 -13.37
C PRO A 356 29.81 20.63 -13.53
N GLY A 357 30.43 21.19 -14.56
CA GLY A 357 30.43 22.62 -14.84
C GLY A 357 29.23 23.05 -15.67
N SER A 358 29.01 22.41 -16.83
CA SER A 358 27.97 22.82 -17.78
C SER A 358 26.56 22.60 -17.24
N VAL A 359 26.33 21.47 -16.56
CA VAL A 359 25.01 21.15 -16.01
C VAL A 359 24.93 21.62 -14.56
N CYS A 360 25.67 20.98 -13.65
CA CYS A 360 25.55 21.27 -12.22
C CYS A 360 25.96 22.71 -11.87
N GLY A 361 26.92 23.27 -12.60
CA GLY A 361 27.46 24.60 -12.38
C GLY A 361 26.78 25.75 -13.12
N ALA A 362 25.93 25.49 -14.12
CA ALA A 362 25.38 26.57 -14.96
C ALA A 362 23.86 26.48 -15.18
N ILE A 363 23.34 25.35 -15.68
CA ILE A 363 21.94 25.27 -16.12
C ILE A 363 21.01 24.45 -15.22
N CYS A 364 21.56 23.71 -14.26
CA CYS A 364 20.76 22.91 -13.32
C CYS A 364 19.85 23.83 -12.50
N PRO A 365 18.57 23.49 -12.28
CA PRO A 365 17.71 24.22 -11.35
C PRO A 365 18.15 24.05 -9.88
N ASN A 366 19.13 23.19 -9.61
CA ASN A 366 19.72 22.97 -8.28
C ASN A 366 18.70 22.56 -7.21
N LEU A 367 17.86 21.56 -7.51
CA LEU A 367 16.92 20.94 -6.56
C LEU A 367 17.62 20.48 -5.26
N CYS A 368 18.89 20.11 -5.34
CA CYS A 368 19.71 19.77 -4.18
C CYS A 368 19.99 20.96 -3.24
N MET A 369 20.02 22.19 -3.78
CA MET A 369 20.13 23.44 -3.02
C MET A 369 18.76 23.82 -2.43
N GLU A 370 17.68 23.69 -3.20
CA GLU A 370 16.30 23.89 -2.72
C GLU A 370 15.93 22.97 -1.56
N GLY A 371 16.34 21.69 -1.62
CA GLY A 371 16.12 20.71 -0.56
C GLY A 371 17.19 20.73 0.54
N CYS A 372 18.11 21.69 0.56
CA CYS A 372 19.26 21.66 1.46
C CYS A 372 18.87 21.95 2.91
N SER A 373 19.11 21.00 3.83
CA SER A 373 18.81 21.19 5.26
C SER A 373 19.55 22.36 5.92
N ARG A 374 20.65 22.84 5.32
CA ARG A 374 21.42 23.99 5.82
C ARG A 374 20.64 25.32 5.72
N GLN A 375 19.63 25.39 4.85
CA GLN A 375 18.75 26.56 4.76
C GLN A 375 18.00 26.86 6.08
N PHE A 376 17.84 25.87 6.97
CA PHE A 376 17.28 26.08 8.31
C PHE A 376 18.26 26.75 9.29
N VAL A 377 19.51 26.99 8.88
CA VAL A 377 20.55 27.63 9.69
C VAL A 377 21.01 28.93 9.05
N ASP A 378 21.45 28.87 7.79
CA ASP A 378 21.91 30.03 7.01
C ASP A 378 21.51 29.89 5.53
N ASN A 379 22.46 29.56 4.65
CA ASN A 379 22.26 29.47 3.21
C ASN A 379 22.53 28.04 2.72
N SER A 380 21.85 27.66 1.64
CA SER A 380 22.17 26.41 0.95
C SER A 380 23.64 26.38 0.52
N ILE A 381 24.23 25.19 0.51
CA ILE A 381 25.58 25.00 -0.02
C ILE A 381 25.58 25.28 -1.52
N ASP A 382 26.47 26.15 -2.00
CA ASP A 382 26.55 26.51 -3.42
C ASP A 382 27.15 25.37 -4.25
N VAL A 383 26.30 24.40 -4.61
CA VAL A 383 26.69 23.26 -5.45
C VAL A 383 27.06 23.70 -6.86
N ALA A 384 26.55 24.85 -7.33
CA ALA A 384 26.86 25.38 -8.65
C ALA A 384 28.32 25.89 -8.72
N MET A 385 28.76 26.65 -7.73
CA MET A 385 30.16 27.06 -7.58
C MET A 385 31.08 25.84 -7.50
N LEU A 386 30.70 24.85 -6.68
CA LEU A 386 31.45 23.61 -6.56
C LEU A 386 31.53 22.88 -7.90
N GLY A 387 30.45 22.82 -8.69
CA GLY A 387 30.45 22.22 -10.03
C GLY A 387 31.43 22.89 -10.99
N ARG A 388 31.44 24.24 -11.03
CA ARG A 388 32.36 25.03 -11.87
C ARG A 388 33.84 24.85 -11.50
N ALA A 389 34.14 24.53 -10.24
CA ALA A 389 35.51 24.30 -9.77
C ALA A 389 36.19 23.05 -10.37
N ILE A 390 35.43 22.12 -10.98
CA ILE A 390 35.95 20.85 -11.54
C ILE A 390 36.42 21.01 -13.00
N LYS A 391 36.58 22.25 -13.49
CA LYS A 391 36.89 22.51 -14.90
C LYS A 391 38.13 21.75 -15.38
N ASP A 392 39.21 21.78 -14.61
CA ASP A 392 40.53 21.29 -15.04
C ASP A 392 40.86 19.87 -14.53
N ALA A 393 39.92 19.20 -13.85
CA ALA A 393 40.13 17.83 -13.39
C ALA A 393 40.13 16.84 -14.56
N PRO A 394 41.02 15.83 -14.58
CA PRO A 394 41.04 14.80 -15.61
C PRO A 394 39.82 13.88 -15.49
N HIS A 395 39.55 13.08 -16.53
CA HIS A 395 38.51 12.04 -16.45
C HIS A 395 38.87 10.99 -15.37
N PRO A 396 37.90 10.28 -14.77
CA PRO A 396 38.16 9.24 -13.79
C PRO A 396 38.91 8.06 -14.44
N LYS A 397 39.58 7.26 -13.61
CA LYS A 397 40.23 6.04 -14.08
C LYS A 397 39.18 5.04 -14.55
N THR A 398 39.39 4.49 -15.74
CA THR A 398 38.54 3.45 -16.35
C THR A 398 39.06 2.05 -15.99
N ILE A 399 38.16 1.08 -15.92
CA ILE A 399 38.50 -0.34 -15.89
C ILE A 399 38.97 -0.77 -17.30
N PRO A 400 39.89 -1.74 -17.44
CA PRO A 400 40.27 -2.28 -18.74
C PRO A 400 39.08 -2.77 -19.56
N ALA A 401 39.20 -2.71 -20.88
CA ALA A 401 38.12 -3.09 -21.79
C ALA A 401 37.68 -4.54 -21.57
N ILE A 402 36.37 -4.77 -21.36
CA ILE A 402 35.80 -6.10 -21.08
C ILE A 402 35.31 -6.83 -22.35
N GLY A 403 35.60 -6.29 -23.53
CA GLY A 403 35.20 -6.87 -24.82
C GLY A 403 33.72 -6.72 -25.18
N LYS A 404 33.01 -5.79 -24.52
CA LYS A 404 31.60 -5.45 -24.79
C LYS A 404 31.50 -4.11 -25.50
N LYS A 405 30.54 -4.00 -26.43
CA LYS A 405 30.29 -2.76 -27.19
C LYS A 405 28.82 -2.39 -27.23
N VAL A 406 28.54 -1.10 -27.04
CA VAL A 406 27.18 -0.54 -27.02
C VAL A 406 27.08 0.59 -28.03
N ALA A 407 26.03 0.54 -28.87
CA ALA A 407 25.68 1.64 -29.76
C ALA A 407 24.73 2.62 -29.06
N ILE A 408 24.99 3.91 -29.20
CA ILE A 408 24.23 5.00 -28.58
C ILE A 408 23.80 5.94 -29.70
N ILE A 409 22.50 6.12 -29.89
CA ILE A 409 21.94 6.94 -30.98
C ILE A 409 21.58 8.31 -30.41
N GLY A 410 22.36 9.33 -30.77
CA GLY A 410 22.26 10.69 -30.25
C GLY A 410 23.36 11.00 -29.24
N GLY A 411 24.13 12.05 -29.53
CA GLY A 411 25.22 12.62 -28.72
C GLY A 411 24.77 13.78 -27.84
N GLY A 412 23.49 13.81 -27.44
CA GLY A 412 22.99 14.73 -26.41
C GLY A 412 23.39 14.33 -24.99
N PRO A 413 22.91 15.06 -23.95
CA PRO A 413 23.32 14.81 -22.56
C PRO A 413 23.07 13.38 -22.09
N ALA A 414 21.94 12.78 -22.50
CA ALA A 414 21.63 11.40 -22.16
C ALA A 414 22.61 10.40 -22.79
N GLY A 415 22.92 10.56 -24.08
CA GLY A 415 23.84 9.66 -24.79
C GLY A 415 25.29 9.82 -24.32
N MET A 416 25.73 11.06 -24.09
CA MET A 416 27.04 11.34 -23.51
C MET A 416 27.16 10.77 -22.09
N ASN A 417 26.17 10.98 -21.22
CA ASN A 417 26.23 10.40 -19.86
C ASN A 417 26.21 8.87 -19.89
N ALA A 418 25.41 8.25 -20.77
CA ALA A 418 25.43 6.80 -20.94
C ALA A 418 26.81 6.29 -21.38
N ALA A 419 27.41 6.92 -22.39
CA ALA A 419 28.75 6.58 -22.85
C ALA A 419 29.81 6.75 -21.74
N TRP A 420 29.67 7.81 -20.95
CA TRP A 420 30.56 8.13 -19.85
C TRP A 420 30.55 7.06 -18.75
N ILE A 421 29.38 6.58 -18.34
CA ILE A 421 29.27 5.51 -17.35
C ILE A 421 29.78 4.19 -17.93
N LEU A 422 29.37 3.84 -19.15
CA LEU A 422 29.81 2.60 -19.82
C LEU A 422 31.34 2.54 -19.98
N ALA A 423 31.96 3.65 -20.36
CA ALA A 423 33.40 3.74 -20.54
C ALA A 423 34.18 3.53 -19.24
N GLN A 424 33.66 4.01 -18.10
CA GLN A 424 34.25 3.78 -16.78
C GLN A 424 34.29 2.28 -16.44
N ASP A 425 33.25 1.54 -16.84
CA ASP A 425 33.10 0.10 -16.61
C ASP A 425 33.80 -0.77 -17.67
N GLY A 426 34.64 -0.17 -18.53
CA GLY A 426 35.40 -0.91 -19.55
C GLY A 426 34.57 -1.34 -20.77
N ILE A 427 33.39 -0.75 -20.98
CA ILE A 427 32.54 -1.05 -22.13
C ILE A 427 32.80 -0.02 -23.24
N GLU A 428 32.98 -0.49 -24.48
CA GLU A 428 33.17 0.39 -25.63
C GLU A 428 31.85 1.05 -26.04
N ALA A 429 31.74 2.36 -25.83
CA ALA A 429 30.56 3.14 -26.13
C ALA A 429 30.72 3.87 -27.48
N HIS A 430 29.87 3.52 -28.45
CA HIS A 430 29.85 4.13 -29.78
C HIS A 430 28.65 5.08 -29.91
N ILE A 431 28.91 6.38 -29.93
CA ILE A 431 27.89 7.40 -30.17
C ILE A 431 27.75 7.63 -31.67
N PHE A 432 26.53 7.55 -32.18
CA PHE A 432 26.13 7.92 -33.52
C PHE A 432 25.29 9.21 -33.44
N GLU A 433 25.90 10.33 -33.81
CA GLU A 433 25.30 11.67 -33.77
C GLU A 433 24.99 12.14 -35.19
N LYS A 434 23.81 12.73 -35.38
CA LYS A 434 23.36 13.27 -36.66
C LYS A 434 24.09 14.56 -37.02
N ASP A 435 24.37 15.40 -36.03
CA ASP A 435 25.03 16.69 -36.23
C ASP A 435 26.57 16.57 -36.20
N THR A 436 27.27 17.67 -36.48
CA THR A 436 28.74 17.74 -36.52
C THR A 436 29.39 17.95 -35.14
N ARG A 437 28.59 18.03 -34.08
CA ARG A 437 29.06 18.29 -32.70
C ARG A 437 28.23 17.57 -31.65
N LEU A 438 28.89 17.20 -30.56
CA LEU A 438 28.24 16.64 -29.37
C LEU A 438 27.46 17.71 -28.58
N GLY A 439 26.61 17.24 -27.68
CA GLY A 439 25.92 18.05 -26.67
C GLY A 439 24.43 18.25 -26.91
N GLY A 440 23.90 17.88 -28.07
CA GLY A 440 22.48 18.04 -28.40
C GLY A 440 21.98 19.44 -28.05
N LYS A 441 20.91 19.55 -27.26
CA LYS A 441 20.35 20.86 -26.86
C LYS A 441 21.31 21.77 -26.09
N LEU A 442 22.28 21.22 -25.35
CA LEU A 442 23.28 22.02 -24.64
C LEU A 442 24.13 22.82 -25.63
N ALA A 443 24.66 22.15 -26.65
CA ALA A 443 25.50 22.77 -27.66
C ALA A 443 24.69 23.53 -28.72
N GLN A 444 23.45 23.11 -29.00
CA GLN A 444 22.67 23.63 -30.14
C GLN A 444 21.76 24.79 -29.82
N VAL A 445 21.24 24.91 -28.60
CA VAL A 445 20.04 25.73 -28.34
C VAL A 445 20.19 26.62 -27.12
N ILE A 446 20.85 26.15 -26.06
CA ILE A 446 20.99 26.94 -24.82
C ILE A 446 21.96 28.11 -25.06
N PRO A 447 21.60 29.37 -24.72
CA PRO A 447 22.47 30.54 -24.80
C PRO A 447 23.86 30.34 -24.17
N TRP A 448 24.91 30.89 -24.80
CA TRP A 448 26.27 30.86 -24.21
C TRP A 448 26.40 31.75 -22.98
N ASP A 449 25.53 32.74 -22.81
CA ASP A 449 25.46 33.56 -21.59
C ASP A 449 24.95 32.75 -20.39
N ARG A 450 24.08 31.76 -20.64
CA ARG A 450 23.58 30.86 -19.59
C ARG A 450 24.49 29.65 -19.36
N LEU A 451 25.12 29.15 -20.42
CA LEU A 451 26.07 28.04 -20.39
C LEU A 451 27.41 28.55 -20.94
N PRO A 452 28.39 28.94 -20.12
CA PRO A 452 29.64 29.50 -20.65
C PRO A 452 30.37 28.55 -21.60
N LYS A 453 30.66 29.00 -22.83
CA LYS A 453 31.31 28.20 -23.88
C LYS A 453 32.64 27.60 -23.42
N ALA A 454 33.45 28.36 -22.66
CA ALA A 454 34.73 27.89 -22.15
C ALA A 454 34.61 26.71 -21.16
N ILE A 455 33.50 26.63 -20.40
CA ILE A 455 33.22 25.48 -19.53
C ILE A 455 32.83 24.30 -20.41
N TRP A 456 31.88 24.50 -21.32
CA TRP A 456 31.42 23.46 -22.26
C TRP A 456 32.57 22.81 -23.04
N ASP A 457 33.43 23.61 -23.66
CA ASP A 457 34.54 23.12 -24.47
C ASP A 457 35.52 22.27 -23.65
N ALA A 458 35.82 22.67 -22.41
CA ALA A 458 36.69 21.92 -21.50
C ALA A 458 36.09 20.54 -21.14
N GLU A 459 34.79 20.48 -20.87
CA GLU A 459 34.11 19.23 -20.54
C GLU A 459 33.98 18.29 -21.74
N VAL A 460 33.74 18.84 -22.94
CA VAL A 460 33.75 18.05 -24.19
C VAL A 460 35.14 17.51 -24.47
N ALA A 461 36.19 18.31 -24.28
CA ALA A 461 37.57 17.84 -24.44
C ALA A 461 37.89 16.68 -23.48
N ARG A 462 37.51 16.80 -22.21
CA ARG A 462 37.63 15.72 -21.21
C ARG A 462 36.80 14.49 -21.57
N PHE A 463 35.59 14.70 -22.10
CA PHE A 463 34.73 13.61 -22.54
C PHE A 463 35.37 12.83 -23.70
N LEU A 464 35.94 13.53 -24.68
CA LEU A 464 36.58 12.93 -25.84
C LEU A 464 37.92 12.26 -25.53
N SER A 465 38.62 12.67 -24.46
CA SER A 465 39.86 12.02 -24.02
C SER A 465 39.63 10.72 -23.23
N MET A 466 38.39 10.45 -22.82
CA MET A 466 38.01 9.23 -22.10
C MET A 466 38.27 7.97 -22.96
N PRO A 467 38.99 6.96 -22.43
CA PRO A 467 39.11 5.67 -23.09
C PRO A 467 37.75 5.02 -23.34
N ASN A 468 37.67 4.13 -24.33
CA ASN A 468 36.45 3.38 -24.67
C ASN A 468 35.28 4.20 -25.23
N ILE A 469 35.41 5.52 -25.43
CA ILE A 469 34.41 6.34 -26.11
C ILE A 469 34.79 6.52 -27.58
N LYS A 470 33.86 6.20 -28.48
CA LYS A 470 33.97 6.41 -29.93
C LYS A 470 32.80 7.25 -30.41
N VAL A 471 33.06 8.28 -31.20
CA VAL A 471 32.03 9.21 -31.68
C VAL A 471 32.03 9.23 -33.20
N HIS A 472 30.84 9.05 -33.78
CA HIS A 472 30.57 9.04 -35.21
C HIS A 472 29.58 10.15 -35.51
N PHE A 473 30.07 11.24 -36.11
CA PHE A 473 29.24 12.38 -36.52
C PHE A 473 28.59 12.15 -37.90
N ASP A 474 27.65 13.03 -38.25
CA ASP A 474 26.95 13.02 -39.54
C ASP A 474 26.18 11.72 -39.83
N VAL A 475 25.78 10.99 -38.78
CA VAL A 475 25.06 9.72 -38.88
C VAL A 475 23.57 9.94 -38.68
N ALA A 476 22.88 10.27 -39.76
CA ALA A 476 21.41 10.19 -39.79
C ALA A 476 20.94 8.74 -39.63
N MET A 477 20.11 8.48 -38.62
CA MET A 477 19.61 7.13 -38.32
C MET A 477 18.44 6.74 -39.22
N THR A 478 18.55 5.57 -39.87
CA THR A 478 17.47 4.97 -40.67
C THR A 478 17.06 3.61 -40.06
N LYS A 479 15.94 3.04 -40.54
CA LYS A 479 15.48 1.72 -40.06
C LYS A 479 16.53 0.63 -40.33
N GLU A 480 17.19 0.70 -41.48
CA GLU A 480 18.21 -0.25 -41.93
C GLU A 480 19.48 -0.13 -41.09
N LYS A 481 19.96 1.10 -40.86
CA LYS A 481 21.10 1.36 -39.97
C LYS A 481 20.82 0.89 -38.55
N PHE A 482 19.63 1.17 -38.03
CA PHE A 482 19.22 0.69 -36.71
C PHE A 482 19.21 -0.84 -36.61
N ALA A 483 18.67 -1.52 -37.63
CA ALA A 483 18.68 -2.98 -37.69
C ALA A 483 20.10 -3.55 -37.77
N LYS A 484 21.01 -2.87 -38.48
CA LYS A 484 22.45 -3.22 -38.52
C LYS A 484 23.10 -3.07 -37.14
N LEU A 485 22.88 -1.96 -36.45
CA LEU A 485 23.44 -1.72 -35.11
C LEU A 485 22.99 -2.79 -34.10
N LYS A 486 21.74 -3.25 -34.14
CA LYS A 486 21.26 -4.35 -33.28
C LYS A 486 21.99 -5.67 -33.50
N LYS A 487 22.53 -5.91 -34.70
CA LYS A 487 23.29 -7.13 -35.02
C LYS A 487 24.76 -6.98 -34.63
N GLU A 488 25.29 -5.77 -34.75
CA GLU A 488 26.73 -5.50 -34.57
C GLU A 488 27.12 -5.16 -33.14
N TYR A 489 26.19 -4.74 -32.28
CA TYR A 489 26.46 -4.31 -30.91
C TYR A 489 25.69 -5.16 -29.90
N ASP A 490 26.23 -5.31 -28.69
CA ASP A 490 25.58 -6.07 -27.62
C ASP A 490 24.25 -5.40 -27.20
N TYR A 491 24.25 -4.06 -27.15
CA TYR A 491 23.08 -3.26 -26.80
C TYR A 491 23.00 -1.98 -27.64
N VAL A 492 21.78 -1.45 -27.76
CA VAL A 492 21.49 -0.18 -28.43
C VAL A 492 20.72 0.74 -27.49
N ILE A 493 21.26 1.92 -27.22
CA ILE A 493 20.62 2.99 -26.44
C ILE A 493 20.09 4.05 -27.40
N VAL A 494 18.81 4.40 -27.27
CA VAL A 494 18.18 5.47 -28.06
C VAL A 494 18.12 6.75 -27.22
N ALA A 495 18.91 7.74 -27.58
CA ALA A 495 19.08 9.01 -26.86
C ALA A 495 18.89 10.23 -27.78
N VAL A 496 18.01 10.11 -28.79
CA VAL A 496 17.78 11.13 -29.83
C VAL A 496 17.07 12.38 -29.34
N GLY A 497 16.43 12.35 -28.17
CA GLY A 497 15.68 13.49 -27.65
C GLY A 497 14.46 13.88 -28.50
N THR A 498 13.98 15.11 -28.32
CA THR A 498 12.78 15.65 -28.99
C THR A 498 13.14 16.80 -29.92
N HIS A 499 12.91 16.58 -31.22
CA HIS A 499 13.25 17.52 -32.30
C HIS A 499 12.04 18.17 -32.98
N GLU A 500 10.84 17.58 -32.86
CA GLU A 500 9.63 18.13 -33.47
C GLU A 500 9.06 19.26 -32.58
N PRO A 501 8.94 20.50 -33.11
CA PRO A 501 8.36 21.59 -32.36
C PRO A 501 6.84 21.44 -32.26
N ARG A 502 6.27 21.83 -31.12
CA ARG A 502 4.81 21.97 -30.99
C ARG A 502 4.35 23.20 -31.77
N ARG A 503 3.35 23.03 -32.64
CA ARG A 503 2.71 24.14 -33.38
C ARG A 503 1.24 24.26 -32.98
N LEU A 504 0.82 25.47 -32.63
CA LEU A 504 -0.58 25.76 -32.32
C LEU A 504 -1.40 25.80 -33.64
N PRO A 505 -2.60 25.19 -33.68
CA PRO A 505 -3.41 25.12 -34.90
C PRO A 505 -4.27 26.39 -35.08
N PHE A 506 -3.68 27.48 -35.57
CA PHE A 506 -4.40 28.71 -35.91
C PHE A 506 -4.10 29.19 -37.35
N PRO A 507 -5.00 29.95 -38.00
CA PRO A 507 -4.75 30.52 -39.33
C PRO A 507 -3.51 31.44 -39.31
N GLY A 508 -2.53 31.21 -40.18
CA GLY A 508 -1.28 31.98 -40.20
C GLY A 508 -0.11 31.34 -39.43
N LYS A 509 -0.29 30.16 -38.82
CA LYS A 509 0.75 29.46 -38.03
C LYS A 509 2.06 29.19 -38.80
N GLU A 510 2.00 29.13 -40.12
CA GLU A 510 3.14 28.99 -41.02
C GLU A 510 4.10 30.19 -40.99
N ARG A 511 3.62 31.36 -40.54
CA ARG A 511 4.44 32.57 -40.37
C ARG A 511 5.20 32.60 -39.05
N VAL A 512 4.97 31.63 -38.16
CA VAL A 512 5.63 31.55 -36.84
C VAL A 512 6.91 30.72 -36.93
N ILE A 513 8.01 31.32 -36.47
CA ILE A 513 9.29 30.64 -36.29
C ILE A 513 9.22 29.82 -35.00
N ALA A 514 9.56 28.53 -35.07
CA ALA A 514 9.62 27.70 -33.88
C ALA A 514 10.82 28.10 -33.01
N ALA A 515 10.64 28.13 -31.69
CA ALA A 515 11.70 28.54 -30.75
C ALA A 515 13.00 27.73 -30.92
N LEU A 516 12.90 26.43 -31.22
CA LEU A 516 14.06 25.57 -31.45
C LEU A 516 14.87 26.03 -32.67
N ASP A 517 14.19 26.44 -33.75
CA ASP A 517 14.84 26.88 -34.99
C ASP A 517 15.50 28.26 -34.79
N PHE A 518 14.80 29.16 -34.10
CA PHE A 518 15.32 30.48 -33.74
C PHE A 518 16.59 30.37 -32.89
N LEU A 519 16.54 29.64 -31.77
CA LEU A 519 17.68 29.51 -30.85
C LEU A 519 18.87 28.79 -31.49
N LYS A 520 18.63 27.83 -32.38
CA LYS A 520 19.70 27.21 -33.18
C LYS A 520 20.38 28.22 -34.10
N SER A 521 19.60 29.09 -34.73
CA SER A 521 20.14 30.15 -35.58
C SER A 521 20.89 31.18 -34.74
N ALA A 522 20.34 31.63 -33.62
CA ALA A 522 20.96 32.59 -32.70
C ALA A 522 22.34 32.10 -32.22
N LYS A 523 22.45 30.79 -31.93
CA LYS A 523 23.70 30.16 -31.49
C LYS A 523 24.67 29.79 -32.63
N SER A 524 24.31 30.06 -33.88
CA SER A 524 25.16 29.79 -35.04
C SER A 524 26.07 30.97 -35.36
N ASP A 525 27.06 30.77 -36.24
CA ASP A 525 27.93 31.87 -36.71
C ASP A 525 27.17 32.92 -37.55
N LYS A 526 25.89 32.68 -37.87
CA LYS A 526 25.01 33.59 -38.62
C LYS A 526 23.64 33.70 -37.92
N PRO A 527 23.52 34.49 -36.84
CA PRO A 527 22.27 34.72 -36.15
C PRO A 527 21.18 35.29 -37.08
N ALA A 528 19.93 34.87 -36.88
CA ALA A 528 18.80 35.43 -37.59
C ALA A 528 18.58 36.90 -37.21
N ALA A 529 18.18 37.73 -38.19
CA ALA A 529 17.81 39.11 -37.91
C ALA A 529 16.52 39.17 -37.07
N VAL A 530 16.57 39.91 -35.96
CA VAL A 530 15.42 40.11 -35.07
C VAL A 530 14.78 41.46 -35.38
N GLY A 531 13.44 41.47 -35.48
CA GLY A 531 12.67 42.69 -35.73
C GLY A 531 12.51 43.57 -34.49
N LYS A 532 12.06 44.81 -34.68
CA LYS A 532 11.85 45.78 -33.57
C LYS A 532 10.73 45.38 -32.59
N GLN A 533 9.80 44.54 -33.03
CA GLN A 533 8.67 44.07 -32.22
C GLN A 533 8.65 42.55 -32.27
N VAL A 534 8.79 41.93 -31.10
CA VAL A 534 8.88 40.48 -30.95
C VAL A 534 7.72 40.01 -30.07
N VAL A 535 7.00 38.99 -30.53
CA VAL A 535 5.94 38.31 -29.76
C VAL A 535 6.38 36.88 -29.52
N ILE A 536 6.46 36.49 -28.24
CA ILE A 536 6.88 35.15 -27.82
C ILE A 536 5.67 34.42 -27.24
N ILE A 537 5.35 33.26 -27.80
CA ILE A 537 4.22 32.43 -27.36
C ILE A 537 4.76 31.27 -26.51
N GLY A 538 4.83 31.50 -25.20
CA GLY A 538 5.24 30.50 -24.20
C GLY A 538 6.10 31.10 -23.08
N ALA A 539 5.86 30.68 -21.84
CA ALA A 539 6.48 31.24 -20.63
C ALA A 539 7.38 30.25 -19.86
N GLY A 540 7.83 29.17 -20.52
CA GLY A 540 8.84 28.25 -19.95
C GLY A 540 10.27 28.70 -20.25
N ASN A 541 11.26 27.94 -19.79
CA ASN A 541 12.70 28.23 -20.00
C ASN A 541 13.05 28.57 -21.45
N VAL A 542 12.47 27.85 -22.42
CA VAL A 542 12.69 28.10 -23.86
C VAL A 542 12.17 29.47 -24.29
N GLY A 543 11.04 29.92 -23.75
CA GLY A 543 10.49 31.26 -24.05
C GLY A 543 11.37 32.37 -23.48
N CYS A 544 11.90 32.17 -22.26
CA CYS A 544 12.85 33.09 -21.65
C CYS A 544 14.17 33.15 -22.44
N ASP A 545 14.71 32.00 -22.88
CA ASP A 545 15.92 31.96 -23.71
C ASP A 545 15.70 32.71 -25.04
N VAL A 546 14.54 32.53 -25.69
CA VAL A 546 14.19 33.29 -26.90
C VAL A 546 14.12 34.77 -26.61
N ALA A 547 13.56 35.18 -25.47
CA ALA A 547 13.48 36.59 -25.08
C ALA A 547 14.87 37.21 -24.89
N CYS A 548 15.79 36.49 -24.25
CA CYS A 548 17.17 36.93 -24.05
C CYS A 548 17.94 37.04 -25.37
N GLU A 549 17.83 36.05 -26.26
CA GLU A 549 18.56 36.05 -27.55
C GLU A 549 17.92 36.99 -28.59
N ALA A 550 16.66 37.39 -28.39
CA ALA A 550 15.97 38.34 -29.25
C ALA A 550 16.20 39.80 -28.82
N TYR A 551 16.71 40.03 -27.61
CA TYR A 551 17.04 41.35 -27.07
C TYR A 551 18.50 41.70 -27.41
#